data_AF-A0A2S2NL49-F1
#
_entry.id   AF-A0A2S2NL49-F1
#
_cell.length_a   1.000
_cell.length_b   1.000
_cell.length_c   1.000
_cell.angle_alpha   90.00
_cell.angle_beta   90.00
_cell.angle_gamma   90.00
#
_symmetry.space_group_name_H-M   'P 1'
#
loop_
_entity.id
_entity.type
_entity.pdbx_description
1 polymer ?
#
loop_
_entity_poly.entity_id
_entity_poly.type
_entity_poly.pdbx_seq_one_letter_code
_entity_poly.pdbx_strand_id
1 'polypeptide(L)'
;MFRKDLSLKEKIAILDKVQLLPLGTSLRKIAEELCVPKSTMTKLIKDEVILRENFNSTQTSNRKRARKAKCPEVDEALSEWFSLITSHGDPVSGPMLKLKAEEIAQKLGNNKFIASNGWLSRWKNRHEIKLKRMHDEKASADASTSNDWKVDRLKVILNEFSPDNIYNADETGLYYRATPDGSLCFKKEVLSDSKKAMESITVLLCVNMTGSDKRKLLVVGKNLKPRCFKNLSINKIPVHYHANKNAWMTSSIFLNWLCEWDKELQAKSRSILLLIDNCAAHPKNVELKNITLQFLSPNTTSLIQPLNMGIIKNLKMRYRMKLVNFILEKIDEKLFDSSATASQISRKINILQAIQFISESWREISCTTIMNCFAYCGFSNLVVPQSEFIEFNEQFLLIQNHNEFENIDENAPCFNNNEDICDVVVENILKKRKLKEEEEEEEDDDDDDTDPPVTTREAKKCIYLLQKFFMQEGNENSPSDKLEACAHFVNQTHTKQLRQRTNTTFCLPSTSK
;
A
#
# COMPACT_ATOMS: atom_id res chain seq x y z
N MET A 1 22.53 41.58 -16.95
CA MET A 1 21.85 40.92 -18.10
C MET A 1 21.79 39.43 -17.82
N PHE A 2 20.61 38.86 -17.56
CA PHE A 2 20.45 37.43 -17.25
C PHE A 2 20.94 36.58 -18.43
N ARG A 3 21.86 35.63 -18.18
CA ARG A 3 22.24 34.60 -19.18
C ARG A 3 21.04 33.67 -19.36
N LYS A 4 20.24 33.90 -20.41
CA LYS A 4 19.18 32.98 -20.83
C LYS A 4 19.79 31.91 -21.75
N ASP A 5 19.90 30.67 -21.27
CA ASP A 5 20.30 29.53 -22.09
C ASP A 5 19.12 29.12 -23.01
N LEU A 6 19.31 29.25 -24.33
CA LEU A 6 18.31 28.91 -25.37
C LEU A 6 18.20 27.38 -25.56
N SER A 7 16.97 26.88 -25.64
CA SER A 7 16.63 25.49 -26.00
C SER A 7 16.86 25.22 -27.50
N LEU A 8 16.96 23.93 -27.90
CA LEU A 8 17.12 23.56 -29.31
C LEU A 8 15.98 24.10 -30.18
N LYS A 9 14.73 24.03 -29.70
CA LYS A 9 13.56 24.60 -30.38
C LYS A 9 13.64 26.12 -30.55
N GLU A 10 14.07 26.85 -29.51
CA GLU A 10 14.28 28.30 -29.61
C GLU A 10 15.40 28.65 -30.61
N LYS A 11 16.47 27.85 -30.67
CA LYS A 11 17.58 28.05 -31.62
C LYS A 11 17.14 27.86 -33.07
N ILE A 12 16.35 26.82 -33.36
CA ILE A 12 15.81 26.58 -34.72
C ILE A 12 14.82 27.69 -35.11
N ALA A 13 13.91 28.08 -34.22
CA ALA A 13 12.98 29.18 -34.49
C ALA A 13 13.70 30.52 -34.76
N ILE A 14 14.85 30.76 -34.13
CA ILE A 14 15.70 31.91 -34.44
C ILE A 14 16.30 31.77 -35.85
N LEU A 15 16.83 30.60 -36.22
CA LEU A 15 17.41 30.35 -37.55
C LEU A 15 16.38 30.45 -38.68
N ASP A 16 15.16 29.96 -38.47
CA ASP A 16 14.07 30.08 -39.44
C ASP A 16 13.66 31.55 -39.66
N LYS A 17 13.63 32.35 -38.58
CA LYS A 17 13.42 33.80 -38.69
C LYS A 17 14.54 34.50 -39.44
N VAL A 18 15.78 34.04 -39.31
CA VAL A 18 16.92 34.59 -40.06
C VAL A 18 16.79 34.31 -41.56
N GLN A 19 16.26 33.15 -41.96
CA GLN A 19 16.03 32.80 -43.37
C GLN A 19 14.90 33.61 -44.03
N LEU A 20 13.95 34.13 -43.24
CA LEU A 20 12.86 34.98 -43.72
C LEU A 20 13.26 36.44 -43.96
N LEU A 21 14.48 36.84 -43.55
CA LEU A 21 14.96 38.20 -43.73
C LEU A 21 15.58 38.42 -45.12
N PRO A 22 15.55 39.66 -45.66
CA PRO A 22 16.12 39.96 -46.97
C PRO A 22 17.60 39.58 -47.08
N LEU A 23 17.98 38.95 -48.20
CA LEU A 23 19.36 38.65 -48.56
C LEU A 23 20.23 39.92 -48.46
N GLY A 24 21.29 39.88 -47.65
CA GLY A 24 22.18 41.02 -47.41
C GLY A 24 21.92 41.80 -46.11
N THR A 25 20.95 41.40 -45.29
CA THR A 25 20.74 42.01 -43.97
C THR A 25 21.96 41.79 -43.06
N SER A 26 22.49 42.87 -42.47
CA SER A 26 23.67 42.77 -41.61
C SER A 26 23.38 41.98 -40.33
N LEU A 27 24.34 41.14 -39.91
CA LEU A 27 24.31 40.37 -38.65
C LEU A 27 24.01 41.22 -37.40
N ARG A 28 24.36 42.51 -37.43
CA ARG A 28 24.07 43.47 -36.36
C ARG A 28 22.57 43.79 -36.29
N LYS A 29 21.96 44.06 -37.44
CA LYS A 29 20.53 44.38 -37.56
C LYS A 29 19.67 43.17 -37.17
N ILE A 30 20.07 41.96 -37.56
CA ILE A 30 19.43 40.70 -37.18
C ILE A 30 19.48 40.47 -35.66
N ALA A 31 20.63 40.74 -35.02
CA ALA A 31 20.80 40.60 -33.59
C ALA A 31 19.95 41.60 -32.77
N GLU A 32 19.82 42.82 -33.28
CA GLU A 32 18.97 43.87 -32.70
C GLU A 32 17.47 43.55 -32.85
N GLU A 33 17.04 43.10 -34.04
CA GLU A 33 15.64 42.76 -34.35
C GLU A 33 15.13 41.53 -33.57
N LEU A 34 16.00 40.55 -33.34
CA LEU A 34 15.67 39.32 -32.60
C LEU A 34 15.99 39.42 -31.10
N CYS A 35 16.52 40.54 -30.61
CA CYS A 35 16.95 40.73 -29.22
C CYS A 35 17.92 39.62 -28.72
N VAL A 36 18.81 39.15 -29.60
CA VAL A 36 19.79 38.08 -29.30
C VAL A 36 21.21 38.65 -29.46
N PRO A 37 22.13 38.45 -28.49
CA PRO A 37 23.50 38.95 -28.61
C PRO A 37 24.18 38.49 -29.90
N LYS A 38 24.91 39.41 -30.56
CA LYS A 38 25.63 39.13 -31.83
C LYS A 38 26.51 37.88 -31.75
N SER A 39 27.20 37.68 -30.62
CA SER A 39 28.06 36.51 -30.38
C SER A 39 27.29 35.19 -30.32
N THR A 40 26.04 35.19 -29.88
CA THR A 40 25.15 34.02 -29.91
C THR A 40 24.66 33.78 -31.33
N MET A 41 24.28 34.82 -32.06
CA MET A 41 23.83 34.71 -33.45
C MET A 41 24.91 34.13 -34.37
N THR A 42 26.16 34.60 -34.24
CA THR A 42 27.30 34.06 -35.00
C THR A 42 27.52 32.56 -34.74
N LYS A 43 27.34 32.10 -33.49
CA LYS A 43 27.46 30.68 -33.15
C LYS A 43 26.31 29.86 -33.73
N LEU A 44 25.08 30.36 -33.66
CA LEU A 44 23.91 29.64 -34.20
C LEU A 44 24.00 29.44 -35.71
N ILE A 45 24.42 30.47 -36.45
CA ILE A 45 24.61 30.37 -37.90
C ILE A 45 25.75 29.41 -38.24
N LYS A 46 26.86 29.45 -37.49
CA LYS A 46 27.99 28.53 -37.69
C LYS A 46 27.60 27.07 -37.47
N ASP A 47 26.77 26.81 -36.46
CA ASP A 47 26.36 25.47 -36.06
C ASP A 47 25.01 25.05 -36.69
N GLU A 48 24.46 25.81 -37.65
CA GLU A 48 23.10 25.63 -38.20
C GLU A 48 22.85 24.22 -38.71
N VAL A 49 23.77 23.67 -39.50
CA VAL A 49 23.67 22.31 -40.07
C VAL A 49 23.52 21.27 -38.96
N ILE A 50 24.42 21.31 -37.98
CA ILE A 50 24.43 20.39 -36.83
C ILE A 50 23.17 20.56 -35.99
N LEU A 51 22.69 21.80 -35.79
CA LEU A 51 21.48 22.07 -35.02
C LEU A 51 20.22 21.53 -35.72
N ARG A 52 20.12 21.67 -37.05
CA ARG A 52 19.00 21.14 -37.85
C ARG A 52 19.00 19.61 -37.90
N GLU A 53 20.15 18.97 -38.06
CA GLU A 53 20.28 17.51 -37.98
C GLU A 53 19.85 16.96 -36.61
N ASN A 54 20.29 17.60 -35.53
CA ASN A 54 19.87 17.23 -34.17
C ASN A 54 18.37 17.46 -33.93
N PHE A 55 17.77 18.49 -34.54
CA PHE A 55 16.34 18.76 -34.41
C PHE A 55 15.49 17.74 -35.17
N ASN A 56 15.90 17.36 -36.38
CA ASN A 56 15.19 16.39 -37.21
C ASN A 56 15.19 14.97 -36.59
N SER A 57 16.26 14.61 -35.89
CA SER A 57 16.40 13.30 -35.20
C SER A 57 15.67 13.23 -33.85
N THR A 58 15.30 14.35 -33.23
CA THR A 58 14.73 14.38 -31.86
C THR A 58 13.55 15.33 -31.72
N GLN A 59 12.61 15.33 -32.69
CA GLN A 59 11.48 16.27 -32.94
C GLN A 59 10.73 16.89 -31.72
N THR A 60 10.92 16.41 -30.49
CA THR A 60 10.26 16.81 -29.24
C THR A 60 11.18 17.39 -28.16
N SER A 61 12.49 17.58 -28.40
CA SER A 61 13.41 17.85 -27.28
C SER A 61 13.44 19.31 -26.80
N ASN A 62 12.90 19.55 -25.59
CA ASN A 62 13.11 20.79 -24.80
C ASN A 62 14.53 20.92 -24.22
N ARG A 63 15.51 20.15 -24.74
CA ARG A 63 16.89 20.12 -24.24
C ARG A 63 17.62 21.43 -24.45
N LYS A 64 18.26 21.93 -23.39
CA LYS A 64 19.15 23.11 -23.41
C LYS A 64 20.62 22.76 -23.72
N ARG A 65 21.06 21.52 -23.42
CA ARG A 65 22.44 21.03 -23.69
C ARG A 65 22.45 19.54 -24.02
N ALA A 66 23.13 19.15 -25.10
CA ALA A 66 23.49 17.76 -25.39
C ALA A 66 24.82 17.44 -24.69
N ARG A 67 24.79 16.62 -23.63
CA ARG A 67 26.03 16.13 -22.98
C ARG A 67 26.31 14.72 -23.48
N LYS A 68 27.47 14.52 -24.11
CA LYS A 68 27.93 13.20 -24.57
C LYS A 68 28.03 12.21 -23.40
N ALA A 69 27.75 10.94 -23.67
CA ALA A 69 27.89 9.86 -22.69
C ALA A 69 29.35 9.70 -22.27
N LYS A 70 29.58 9.31 -21.00
CA LYS A 70 30.93 9.04 -20.48
C LYS A 70 31.55 7.80 -21.16
N CYS A 71 30.71 6.91 -21.70
CA CYS A 71 31.05 5.76 -22.54
C CYS A 71 29.96 5.63 -23.62
N PRO A 72 30.15 6.18 -24.83
CA PRO A 72 29.15 6.15 -25.90
C PRO A 72 28.78 4.74 -26.39
N GLU A 73 29.76 3.83 -26.51
CA GLU A 73 29.49 2.48 -27.02
C GLU A 73 28.57 1.68 -26.08
N VAL A 74 28.78 1.80 -24.76
CA VAL A 74 27.91 1.18 -23.74
C VAL A 74 26.53 1.84 -23.72
N ASP A 75 26.44 3.14 -23.99
CA ASP A 75 25.19 3.90 -24.01
C ASP A 75 24.28 3.45 -25.15
N GLU A 76 24.85 3.26 -26.34
CA GLU A 76 24.19 2.85 -27.58
C GLU A 76 23.78 1.37 -27.53
N ALA A 77 24.72 0.47 -27.19
CA ALA A 77 24.45 -0.96 -27.08
C ALA A 77 23.37 -1.29 -26.02
N LEU A 78 23.33 -0.55 -24.90
CA LEU A 78 22.27 -0.71 -23.91
C LEU A 78 20.91 -0.22 -24.43
N SER A 79 20.89 0.80 -25.29
CA SER A 79 19.65 1.32 -25.90
C SER A 79 19.06 0.33 -26.90
N GLU A 80 19.90 -0.26 -27.75
CA GLU A 80 19.48 -1.33 -28.67
C GLU A 80 18.95 -2.54 -27.90
N TRP A 81 19.68 -3.00 -26.87
CA TRP A 81 19.24 -4.11 -26.04
C TRP A 81 17.90 -3.81 -25.34
N PHE A 82 17.73 -2.59 -24.79
CA PHE A 82 16.50 -2.16 -24.14
C PHE A 82 15.32 -2.10 -25.13
N SER A 83 15.55 -1.62 -26.35
CA SER A 83 14.52 -1.61 -27.41
C SER A 83 14.09 -3.03 -27.78
N LEU A 84 15.04 -3.96 -27.88
CA LEU A 84 14.78 -5.35 -28.26
C LEU A 84 13.97 -6.06 -27.17
N ILE A 85 14.38 -5.96 -25.91
CA ILE A 85 13.67 -6.58 -24.77
C ILE A 85 12.28 -5.96 -24.58
N THR A 86 12.14 -4.63 -24.69
CA THR A 86 10.82 -3.99 -24.55
C THR A 86 9.88 -4.31 -25.72
N SER A 87 10.40 -4.60 -26.91
CA SER A 87 9.59 -5.09 -28.04
C SER A 87 9.02 -6.50 -27.83
N HIS A 88 9.66 -7.31 -26.99
CA HIS A 88 9.17 -8.63 -26.57
C HIS A 88 8.18 -8.58 -25.39
N GLY A 89 7.93 -7.40 -24.83
CA GLY A 89 6.98 -7.20 -23.73
C GLY A 89 7.56 -7.46 -22.33
N ASP A 90 8.86 -7.69 -22.21
CA ASP A 90 9.49 -8.01 -20.93
C ASP A 90 9.76 -6.72 -20.10
N PRO A 91 9.34 -6.66 -18.83
CA PRO A 91 9.58 -5.51 -17.98
C PRO A 91 11.06 -5.43 -17.55
N VAL A 92 11.68 -4.27 -17.76
CA VAL A 92 13.10 -4.04 -17.44
C VAL A 92 13.25 -3.04 -16.30
N SER A 93 13.82 -3.50 -15.18
CA SER A 93 14.06 -2.68 -14.00
C SER A 93 15.36 -1.86 -14.08
N GLY A 94 15.47 -0.83 -13.23
CA GLY A 94 16.69 -0.02 -13.11
C GLY A 94 17.94 -0.82 -12.73
N PRO A 95 17.89 -1.75 -11.76
CA PRO A 95 19.00 -2.66 -11.46
C PRO A 95 19.40 -3.56 -12.64
N MET A 96 18.42 -4.10 -13.38
CA MET A 96 18.70 -4.91 -14.58
C MET A 96 19.47 -4.12 -15.64
N LEU A 97 19.07 -2.86 -15.88
CA LEU A 97 19.78 -1.97 -16.80
C LEU A 97 21.23 -1.72 -16.39
N LYS A 98 21.52 -1.63 -15.09
CA LYS A 98 22.90 -1.44 -14.60
C LYS A 98 23.75 -2.68 -14.81
N LEU A 99 23.23 -3.84 -14.40
CA LEU A 99 23.92 -5.12 -14.57
C LEU A 99 24.20 -5.37 -16.05
N LYS A 100 23.21 -5.10 -16.92
CA LYS A 100 23.39 -5.22 -18.37
C LYS A 100 24.40 -4.23 -18.93
N ALA A 101 24.39 -2.97 -18.46
CA ALA A 101 25.38 -1.98 -18.87
C ALA A 101 26.81 -2.39 -18.49
N GLU A 102 27.00 -2.97 -17.31
CA GLU A 102 28.30 -3.47 -16.85
C GLU A 102 28.75 -4.72 -17.62
N GLU A 103 27.83 -5.64 -17.91
CA GLU A 103 28.09 -6.81 -18.77
C GLU A 103 28.50 -6.39 -20.19
N ILE A 104 27.77 -5.44 -20.79
CA ILE A 104 28.09 -4.86 -22.10
C ILE A 104 29.47 -4.19 -22.05
N ALA A 105 29.75 -3.43 -21.00
CA ALA A 105 31.05 -2.78 -20.85
C ALA A 105 32.21 -3.77 -20.74
N GLN A 106 32.04 -4.88 -20.00
CA GLN A 106 33.04 -5.95 -19.94
C GLN A 106 33.28 -6.60 -21.30
N LYS A 107 32.20 -6.89 -22.05
CA LYS A 107 32.29 -7.46 -23.41
C LYS A 107 32.96 -6.52 -24.41
N LEU A 108 32.85 -5.20 -24.20
CA LEU A 108 33.54 -4.18 -24.97
C LEU A 108 34.97 -3.89 -24.46
N GLY A 109 35.48 -4.67 -23.49
CA GLY A 109 36.84 -4.54 -22.96
C GLY A 109 37.00 -3.47 -21.87
N ASN A 110 35.92 -2.89 -21.37
CA ASN A 110 35.91 -1.84 -20.34
C ASN A 110 35.51 -2.39 -18.96
N ASN A 111 36.45 -3.11 -18.32
CA ASN A 111 36.24 -3.73 -17.02
C ASN A 111 36.20 -2.75 -15.82
N LYS A 112 36.45 -1.45 -16.06
CA LYS A 112 36.42 -0.40 -15.03
C LYS A 112 35.13 0.42 -15.03
N PHE A 113 34.21 0.11 -15.95
CA PHE A 113 32.94 0.79 -16.02
C PHE A 113 32.04 0.39 -14.85
N ILE A 114 31.43 1.39 -14.20
CA ILE A 114 30.46 1.20 -13.11
C ILE A 114 29.18 1.96 -13.47
N ALA A 115 28.07 1.25 -13.53
CA ALA A 115 26.75 1.80 -13.83
C ALA A 115 26.12 2.46 -12.60
N SER A 116 26.72 3.57 -12.15
CA SER A 116 26.22 4.35 -11.01
C SER A 116 24.77 4.83 -11.20
N ASN A 117 24.06 5.10 -10.10
CA ASN A 117 22.73 5.71 -10.12
C ASN A 117 22.68 6.98 -10.99
N GLY A 118 23.72 7.83 -10.89
CA GLY A 118 23.83 9.05 -11.68
C GLY A 118 24.07 8.80 -13.17
N TRP A 119 24.76 7.72 -13.54
CA TRP A 119 24.92 7.34 -14.94
C TRP A 119 23.59 6.84 -15.52
N LEU A 120 22.91 5.94 -14.83
CA LEU A 120 21.60 5.40 -15.27
C LEU A 120 20.55 6.52 -15.41
N SER A 121 20.47 7.44 -14.45
CA SER A 121 19.55 8.59 -14.51
C SER A 121 19.82 9.46 -15.75
N ARG A 122 21.10 9.68 -16.09
CA ARG A 122 21.48 10.45 -17.29
C ARG A 122 21.22 9.68 -18.59
N TRP A 123 21.41 8.36 -18.58
CA TRP A 123 21.10 7.47 -19.71
C TRP A 123 19.58 7.48 -19.99
N LYS A 124 18.74 7.27 -18.98
CA LYS A 124 17.28 7.38 -19.10
C LYS A 124 16.84 8.73 -19.66
N ASN A 125 17.42 9.81 -19.15
CA ASN A 125 17.17 11.16 -19.66
C ASN A 125 17.72 11.41 -21.07
N ARG A 126 18.72 10.64 -21.54
CA ARG A 126 19.25 10.74 -22.92
C ARG A 126 18.31 10.08 -23.92
N HIS A 127 17.78 8.92 -23.57
CA HIS A 127 16.91 8.10 -24.42
C HIS A 127 15.42 8.35 -24.18
N GLU A 128 15.07 9.41 -23.43
CA GLU A 128 13.69 9.79 -23.10
C GLU A 128 12.87 8.68 -22.41
N ILE A 129 13.56 7.76 -21.73
CA ILE A 129 12.96 6.63 -21.04
C ILE A 129 12.35 7.11 -19.73
N LYS A 130 11.02 7.12 -19.71
CA LYS A 130 10.23 7.34 -18.50
C LYS A 130 9.84 5.99 -17.92
N LEU A 131 9.87 5.89 -16.59
CA LEU A 131 9.24 4.77 -15.91
C LEU A 131 7.73 4.90 -16.14
N LYS A 132 7.19 4.13 -17.09
CA LYS A 132 5.75 3.84 -17.12
C LYS A 132 5.54 2.67 -16.17
N ARG A 133 4.73 2.88 -15.13
CA ARG A 133 4.22 1.78 -14.32
C ARG A 133 3.29 0.99 -15.22
N MET A 134 3.56 -0.31 -15.40
CA MET A 134 2.55 -1.20 -15.96
C MET A 134 1.49 -1.36 -14.89
N HIS A 135 0.32 -0.76 -15.10
CA HIS A 135 -0.87 -1.18 -14.38
C HIS A 135 -1.26 -2.53 -14.99
N ASP A 136 -0.67 -3.60 -14.46
CA ASP A 136 -0.76 -4.95 -15.05
C ASP A 136 -2.16 -5.55 -15.06
N GLU A 137 -3.16 -4.90 -14.44
CA GLU A 137 -4.54 -5.35 -14.55
C GLU A 137 -5.41 -4.49 -15.49
N LYS A 138 -5.14 -3.19 -15.67
CA LYS A 138 -6.01 -2.35 -16.51
C LYS A 138 -5.78 -2.54 -18.01
N ALA A 139 -4.58 -2.97 -18.41
CA ALA A 139 -4.23 -3.11 -19.83
C ALA A 139 -4.62 -4.49 -20.42
N SER A 140 -4.73 -5.53 -19.60
CA SER A 140 -5.20 -6.87 -20.02
C SER A 140 -6.68 -7.12 -19.73
N ALA A 141 -7.33 -6.21 -19.00
CA ALA A 141 -8.73 -6.38 -18.65
C ALA A 141 -9.62 -6.37 -19.90
N ASP A 142 -10.38 -7.45 -20.06
CA ASP A 142 -11.32 -7.60 -21.16
C ASP A 142 -12.54 -6.69 -20.93
N ALA A 143 -12.50 -5.52 -21.57
CA ALA A 143 -13.57 -4.54 -21.51
C ALA A 143 -14.90 -5.09 -22.07
N SER A 144 -14.86 -6.09 -22.97
CA SER A 144 -16.06 -6.70 -23.53
C SER A 144 -16.76 -7.61 -22.52
N THR A 145 -16.02 -8.55 -21.91
CA THR A 145 -16.52 -9.42 -20.82
C THR A 145 -16.98 -8.61 -19.60
N SER A 146 -16.28 -7.52 -19.27
CA SER A 146 -16.69 -6.58 -18.20
C SER A 146 -18.06 -5.93 -18.49
N ASN A 147 -18.33 -5.60 -19.76
CA ASN A 147 -19.58 -4.97 -20.15
C ASN A 147 -20.75 -5.97 -20.14
N ASP A 148 -20.53 -7.19 -20.62
CA ASP A 148 -21.55 -8.27 -20.58
C ASP A 148 -21.91 -8.64 -19.12
N TRP A 149 -20.90 -8.71 -18.24
CA TRP A 149 -21.12 -8.87 -16.81
C TRP A 149 -21.98 -7.75 -16.21
N LYS A 150 -21.66 -6.49 -16.54
CA LYS A 150 -22.38 -5.33 -16.04
C LYS A 150 -23.82 -5.25 -16.54
N VAL A 151 -24.07 -5.66 -17.79
CA VAL A 151 -25.38 -5.48 -18.43
C VAL A 151 -26.36 -6.60 -18.10
N ASP A 152 -25.90 -7.86 -18.03
CA ASP A 152 -26.80 -9.00 -17.87
C ASP A 152 -26.74 -9.60 -16.47
N ARG A 153 -25.55 -9.84 -15.91
CA ARG A 153 -25.42 -10.54 -14.62
C ARG A 153 -25.76 -9.64 -13.44
N LEU A 154 -25.34 -8.38 -13.45
CA LEU A 154 -25.68 -7.43 -12.37
C LEU A 154 -27.18 -7.21 -12.24
N LYS A 155 -27.93 -7.14 -13.35
CA LYS A 155 -29.39 -6.99 -13.29
C LYS A 155 -30.07 -8.16 -12.59
N VAL A 156 -29.61 -9.39 -12.87
CA VAL A 156 -30.12 -10.59 -12.18
C VAL A 156 -29.82 -10.50 -10.69
N ILE A 157 -28.57 -10.19 -10.33
CA ILE A 157 -28.15 -10.05 -8.93
C ILE A 157 -28.99 -9.00 -8.18
N LEU A 158 -29.17 -7.82 -8.79
CA LEU A 158 -29.92 -6.71 -8.18
C LEU A 158 -31.43 -7.01 -8.04
N ASN A 159 -31.97 -7.97 -8.81
CA ASN A 159 -33.35 -8.44 -8.67
C ASN A 159 -33.49 -9.57 -7.65
N GLU A 160 -32.47 -10.41 -7.47
CA GLU A 160 -32.49 -11.57 -6.56
C GLU A 160 -32.13 -11.21 -5.11
N PHE A 161 -31.20 -10.25 -4.93
CA PHE A 161 -30.69 -9.88 -3.62
C PHE A 161 -30.93 -8.40 -3.33
N SER A 162 -31.34 -8.09 -2.10
CA SER A 162 -31.36 -6.70 -1.65
C SER A 162 -29.92 -6.14 -1.54
N PRO A 163 -29.71 -4.82 -1.70
CA PRO A 163 -28.39 -4.21 -1.56
C PRO A 163 -27.69 -4.55 -0.24
N ASP A 164 -28.41 -4.64 0.88
CA ASP A 164 -27.82 -5.01 2.17
C ASP A 164 -27.28 -6.45 2.21
N ASN A 165 -27.74 -7.32 1.30
CA ASN A 165 -27.37 -8.73 1.18
C ASN A 165 -26.37 -9.02 0.05
N ILE A 166 -25.86 -8.00 -0.64
CA ILE A 166 -24.81 -8.14 -1.66
C ILE A 166 -23.49 -7.72 -1.02
N TYR A 167 -22.58 -8.68 -0.84
CA TYR A 167 -21.26 -8.45 -0.25
C TYR A 167 -20.16 -8.61 -1.30
N ASN A 168 -19.07 -7.86 -1.12
CA ASN A 168 -17.80 -8.10 -1.79
C ASN A 168 -16.72 -8.37 -0.74
N ALA A 169 -15.87 -9.36 -1.01
CA ALA A 169 -14.68 -9.66 -0.22
C ALA A 169 -13.41 -9.64 -1.08
N ASP A 170 -12.29 -9.27 -0.47
CA ASP A 170 -10.98 -9.20 -1.12
C ASP A 170 -9.85 -9.12 -0.09
N GLU A 171 -8.71 -9.72 -0.43
CA GLU A 171 -7.49 -9.70 0.35
C GLU A 171 -6.54 -8.58 -0.10
N THR A 172 -5.86 -7.99 0.88
CA THR A 172 -4.74 -7.09 0.61
C THR A 172 -3.56 -7.38 1.52
N GLY A 173 -2.35 -7.31 0.97
CA GLY A 173 -1.13 -7.21 1.76
C GLY A 173 -0.95 -5.81 2.38
N LEU A 174 -0.35 -5.76 3.57
CA LEU A 174 0.02 -4.52 4.27
C LEU A 174 1.40 -4.67 4.92
N TYR A 175 2.37 -3.86 4.49
CA TYR A 175 3.65 -3.71 5.18
C TYR A 175 3.50 -2.80 6.39
N TYR A 176 3.19 -3.40 7.54
CA TYR A 176 2.67 -2.67 8.68
C TYR A 176 3.71 -1.75 9.36
N ARG A 177 5.01 -2.04 9.23
CA ARG A 177 6.14 -1.22 9.76
C ARG A 177 6.72 -0.22 8.74
N ALA A 178 6.26 -0.24 7.48
CA ALA A 178 6.87 0.54 6.41
C ALA A 178 6.58 2.05 6.50
N THR A 179 7.62 2.86 6.34
CA THR A 179 7.55 4.33 6.22
C THR A 179 7.83 4.75 4.77
N PRO A 180 7.41 5.96 4.33
CA PRO A 180 7.75 6.51 3.02
C PRO A 180 9.25 6.55 2.73
N ASP A 181 9.58 6.58 1.45
CA ASP A 181 10.95 6.74 0.96
C ASP A 181 11.41 8.19 1.05
N GLY A 182 12.47 8.43 1.83
CA GLY A 182 13.18 9.70 1.86
C GLY A 182 13.09 10.42 3.20
N SER A 183 14.22 10.93 3.67
CA SER A 183 14.28 11.88 4.76
C SER A 183 14.68 13.25 4.20
N LEU A 184 14.00 14.31 4.64
CA LEU A 184 14.42 15.68 4.39
C LEU A 184 15.63 15.97 5.29
N CYS A 185 16.83 15.79 4.74
CA CYS A 185 18.08 16.07 5.47
C CYS A 185 18.67 17.43 5.12
N PHE A 186 19.35 18.03 6.10
CA PHE A 186 20.23 19.16 5.81
C PHE A 186 21.33 18.72 4.84
N LYS A 187 21.73 19.60 3.93
CA LYS A 187 22.67 19.35 2.81
C LYS A 187 24.02 18.69 3.18
N LYS A 188 24.33 18.54 4.47
CA LYS A 188 25.59 18.02 5.00
C LYS A 188 25.44 16.66 5.72
N GLU A 189 24.23 16.12 5.87
CA GLU A 189 24.01 14.85 6.55
C GLU A 189 24.04 13.68 5.55
N VAL A 190 24.84 12.67 5.86
CA VAL A 190 24.87 11.39 5.15
C VAL A 190 23.89 10.47 5.87
N LEU A 191 22.78 10.13 5.21
CA LEU A 191 21.88 9.11 5.70
C LEU A 191 22.52 7.73 5.53
N SER A 192 22.48 6.91 6.58
CA SER A 192 22.75 5.48 6.48
C SER A 192 21.61 4.79 5.74
N ASP A 193 21.92 3.81 4.90
CA ASP A 193 20.94 2.96 4.22
C ASP A 193 20.14 2.15 5.27
N SER A 194 19.01 2.69 5.75
CA SER A 194 18.14 1.94 6.65
C SER A 194 17.33 0.92 5.85
N LYS A 195 17.60 -0.39 6.00
CA LYS A 195 16.79 -1.46 5.39
C LYS A 195 15.31 -1.29 5.74
N LYS A 196 14.40 -1.26 4.75
CA LYS A 196 12.96 -1.14 5.01
C LYS A 196 12.48 -2.31 5.87
N ALA A 197 11.67 -2.02 6.88
CA ALA A 197 10.92 -3.04 7.62
C ALA A 197 9.72 -3.48 6.77
N MET A 198 9.95 -4.47 5.89
CA MET A 198 8.96 -5.00 4.93
C MET A 198 8.19 -6.20 5.52
N GLU A 199 7.95 -6.20 6.82
CA GLU A 199 7.09 -7.20 7.42
C GLU A 199 5.64 -6.97 7.00
N SER A 200 5.06 -7.99 6.37
CA SER A 200 3.71 -7.96 5.83
C SER A 200 2.74 -8.76 6.67
N ILE A 201 1.49 -8.29 6.69
CA ILE A 201 0.32 -9.06 7.08
C ILE A 201 -0.67 -9.07 5.92
N THR A 202 -1.49 -10.11 5.82
CA THR A 202 -2.63 -10.14 4.90
C THR A 202 -3.90 -9.77 5.63
N VAL A 203 -4.73 -8.92 5.02
CA VAL A 203 -6.00 -8.46 5.57
C VAL A 203 -7.11 -8.79 4.57
N LEU A 204 -8.07 -9.61 5.00
CA LEU A 204 -9.31 -9.86 4.27
C LEU A 204 -10.37 -8.85 4.71
N LEU A 205 -10.87 -8.09 3.73
CA LEU A 205 -11.99 -7.17 3.91
C LEU A 205 -13.25 -7.82 3.37
N CYS A 206 -14.39 -7.52 4.00
CA CYS A 206 -15.70 -7.90 3.46
C CYS A 206 -16.76 -6.88 3.89
N VAL A 207 -17.54 -6.39 2.94
CA VAL A 207 -18.55 -5.34 3.16
C VAL A 207 -19.71 -5.47 2.21
N ASN A 208 -20.91 -5.08 2.65
CA ASN A 208 -22.08 -5.04 1.79
C ASN A 208 -22.15 -3.78 0.91
N MET A 209 -22.99 -3.85 -0.12
CA MET A 209 -23.16 -2.81 -1.14
C MET A 209 -23.56 -1.44 -0.56
N THR A 210 -24.33 -1.42 0.55
CA THR A 210 -24.74 -0.19 1.22
C THR A 210 -23.70 0.34 2.21
N GLY A 211 -22.66 -0.44 2.51
CA GLY A 211 -21.68 -0.14 3.56
C GLY A 211 -22.24 -0.23 4.99
N SER A 212 -23.50 -0.62 5.17
CA SER A 212 -24.17 -0.73 6.47
C SER A 212 -23.62 -1.87 7.33
N ASP A 213 -23.05 -2.90 6.70
CA ASP A 213 -22.41 -4.04 7.36
C ASP A 213 -20.99 -4.25 6.84
N LYS A 214 -20.03 -3.78 7.65
CA LYS A 214 -18.61 -4.07 7.52
C LYS A 214 -18.28 -5.28 8.39
N ARG A 215 -17.93 -6.41 7.77
CA ARG A 215 -17.50 -7.60 8.51
C ARG A 215 -16.24 -7.29 9.31
N LYS A 216 -16.08 -8.02 10.42
CA LYS A 216 -14.85 -7.99 11.21
C LYS A 216 -13.70 -8.47 10.31
N LEU A 217 -12.61 -7.69 10.25
CA LEU A 217 -11.45 -8.04 9.42
C LEU A 217 -10.90 -9.40 9.84
N LEU A 218 -10.41 -10.16 8.86
CA LEU A 218 -9.54 -11.31 9.12
C LEU A 218 -8.10 -10.91 8.77
N VAL A 219 -7.19 -11.10 9.72
CA VAL A 219 -5.77 -10.78 9.60
C VAL A 219 -4.96 -12.06 9.68
N VAL A 220 -4.08 -12.28 8.70
CA VAL A 220 -3.10 -13.37 8.70
C VAL A 220 -1.72 -12.80 8.98
N GLY A 221 -1.14 -13.20 10.11
CA GLY A 221 0.26 -12.92 10.45
C GLY A 221 1.15 -14.15 10.29
N LYS A 222 2.42 -14.04 10.67
CA LYS A 222 3.38 -15.16 10.63
C LYS A 222 3.15 -16.17 11.74
N ASN A 223 3.01 -15.68 12.96
CA ASN A 223 3.02 -16.49 14.17
C ASN A 223 1.61 -16.58 14.76
N LEU A 224 1.19 -17.77 15.19
CA LEU A 224 -0.16 -18.01 15.72
C LEU A 224 -0.38 -17.29 17.06
N LYS A 225 0.67 -17.19 17.87
CA LYS A 225 0.65 -16.50 19.17
C LYS A 225 1.84 -15.54 19.27
N PRO A 226 1.79 -14.38 18.59
CA PRO A 226 2.81 -13.35 18.74
C PRO A 226 2.98 -12.98 20.22
N ARG A 227 4.21 -12.67 20.66
CA ARG A 227 4.50 -12.35 22.06
C ARG A 227 3.61 -11.22 22.62
N CYS A 228 3.28 -10.22 21.80
CA CYS A 228 2.37 -9.12 22.17
C CYS A 228 0.92 -9.56 22.45
N PHE A 229 0.54 -10.81 22.17
CA PHE A 229 -0.77 -11.37 22.53
C PHE A 229 -0.75 -12.08 23.89
N LYS A 230 0.40 -12.17 24.56
CA LYS A 230 0.52 -12.75 25.89
C LYS A 230 -0.44 -12.05 26.85
N ASN A 231 -1.20 -12.83 27.61
CA ASN A 231 -2.23 -12.37 28.55
C ASN A 231 -3.45 -11.67 27.92
N LEU A 232 -3.59 -11.67 26.58
CA LEU A 232 -4.78 -11.17 25.90
C LEU A 232 -5.74 -12.30 25.55
N SER A 233 -7.03 -12.01 25.66
CA SER A 233 -8.06 -12.91 25.12
C SER A 233 -8.15 -12.72 23.61
N ILE A 234 -7.67 -13.69 22.82
CA ILE A 234 -7.67 -13.62 21.34
C ILE A 234 -9.07 -13.30 20.79
N ASN A 235 -10.13 -13.87 21.39
CA ASN A 235 -11.52 -13.62 21.01
C ASN A 235 -11.98 -12.17 21.23
N LYS A 236 -11.23 -11.37 22.00
CA LYS A 236 -11.50 -9.95 22.30
C LYS A 236 -10.68 -8.99 21.43
N ILE A 237 -9.75 -9.50 20.63
CA ILE A 237 -9.03 -8.70 19.64
C ILE A 237 -10.03 -8.22 18.57
N PRO A 238 -9.91 -7.00 18.04
CA PRO A 238 -10.91 -6.43 17.14
C PRO A 238 -10.85 -6.98 15.69
N VAL A 239 -10.14 -8.08 15.47
CA VAL A 239 -10.07 -8.84 14.19
C VAL A 239 -10.23 -10.34 14.44
N HIS A 240 -10.48 -11.14 13.41
CA HIS A 240 -10.19 -12.58 13.42
C HIS A 240 -8.72 -12.75 13.06
N TYR A 241 -7.94 -13.44 13.89
CA TYR A 241 -6.50 -13.59 13.67
C TYR A 241 -6.16 -15.03 13.34
N HIS A 242 -5.46 -15.22 12.22
CA HIS A 242 -4.89 -16.49 11.79
C HIS A 242 -3.39 -16.32 11.56
N ALA A 243 -2.70 -17.45 11.42
CA ALA A 243 -1.28 -17.44 11.10
C ALA A 243 -0.94 -18.44 9.99
N ASN A 244 -0.02 -18.01 9.15
CA ASN A 244 0.66 -18.79 8.13
C ASN A 244 2.11 -18.31 8.10
N LYS A 245 3.11 -19.18 7.94
CA LYS A 245 4.54 -18.82 7.91
C LYS A 245 4.86 -17.65 6.97
N ASN A 246 4.15 -17.55 5.84
CA ASN A 246 4.33 -16.48 4.86
C ASN A 246 3.38 -15.28 5.07
N ALA A 247 2.54 -15.32 6.10
CA ALA A 247 1.45 -14.39 6.37
C ALA A 247 0.45 -14.26 5.20
N TRP A 248 0.34 -15.30 4.38
CA TRP A 248 -0.53 -15.37 3.21
C TRP A 248 -1.87 -16.04 3.51
N MET A 249 -2.91 -15.60 2.80
CA MET A 249 -4.19 -16.28 2.72
C MET A 249 -4.02 -17.63 2.04
N THR A 250 -4.69 -18.65 2.58
CA THR A 250 -4.75 -20.00 2.01
C THR A 250 -6.21 -20.42 1.82
N SER A 251 -6.42 -21.40 0.95
CA SER A 251 -7.74 -22.01 0.73
C SER A 251 -8.39 -22.51 2.03
N SER A 252 -7.59 -23.04 2.96
CA SER A 252 -8.10 -23.55 4.24
C SER A 252 -8.54 -22.44 5.20
N ILE A 253 -7.78 -21.35 5.28
CA ILE A 253 -8.14 -20.18 6.11
C ILE A 253 -9.42 -19.54 5.56
N PHE A 254 -9.48 -19.31 4.24
CA PHE A 254 -10.64 -18.71 3.59
C PHE A 254 -11.90 -19.59 3.73
N LEU A 255 -11.77 -20.91 3.52
CA LEU A 255 -12.87 -21.85 3.69
C LEU A 255 -13.41 -21.87 5.11
N ASN A 256 -12.53 -21.85 6.12
CA ASN A 256 -12.98 -21.80 7.51
C ASN A 256 -13.76 -20.51 7.81
N TRP A 257 -13.26 -19.37 7.32
CA TRP A 257 -13.96 -18.08 7.44
C TRP A 257 -15.36 -18.11 6.79
N LEU A 258 -15.48 -18.68 5.59
CA LEU A 258 -16.78 -18.87 4.91
C LEU A 258 -17.72 -19.75 5.73
N CYS A 259 -17.23 -20.89 6.24
CA CYS A 259 -18.06 -21.85 6.98
C CYS A 259 -18.54 -21.30 8.33
N GLU A 260 -17.70 -20.52 9.02
CA GLU A 260 -18.10 -19.81 10.24
C GLU A 260 -19.16 -18.77 9.93
N TRP A 261 -19.00 -18.00 8.86
CA TRP A 261 -19.99 -17.00 8.47
C TRP A 261 -21.32 -17.61 8.01
N ASP A 262 -21.28 -18.70 7.25
CA ASP A 262 -22.48 -19.42 6.81
C ASP A 262 -23.33 -19.90 8.00
N LYS A 263 -22.67 -20.42 9.05
CA LYS A 263 -23.35 -20.79 10.32
C LYS A 263 -23.96 -19.58 11.03
N GLU A 264 -23.26 -18.44 11.07
CA GLU A 264 -23.79 -17.20 11.64
C GLU A 264 -25.03 -16.70 10.89
N LEU A 265 -25.02 -16.81 9.56
CA LEU A 265 -26.15 -16.42 8.70
C LEU A 265 -27.31 -17.39 8.84
N GLN A 266 -27.03 -18.69 8.95
CA GLN A 266 -28.04 -19.72 9.23
C GLN A 266 -28.77 -19.43 10.54
N ALA A 267 -28.02 -19.10 11.61
CA ALA A 267 -28.62 -18.74 12.90
C ALA A 267 -29.48 -17.47 12.84
N LYS A 268 -29.24 -16.60 11.87
CA LYS A 268 -30.03 -15.38 11.61
C LYS A 268 -31.12 -15.56 10.57
N SER A 269 -31.29 -16.77 10.02
CA SER A 269 -32.18 -17.05 8.88
C SER A 269 -31.99 -16.08 7.72
N ARG A 270 -30.74 -15.69 7.45
CA ARG A 270 -30.38 -14.70 6.43
C ARG A 270 -29.61 -15.40 5.31
N SER A 271 -29.88 -15.02 4.07
CA SER A 271 -29.11 -15.46 2.91
C SER A 271 -28.54 -14.26 2.17
N ILE A 272 -27.30 -14.39 1.70
CA ILE A 272 -26.53 -13.31 1.08
C ILE A 272 -25.83 -13.78 -0.19
N LEU A 273 -25.48 -12.83 -1.04
CA LEU A 273 -24.57 -13.02 -2.16
C LEU A 273 -23.18 -12.53 -1.76
N LEU A 274 -22.14 -13.33 -2.01
CA LEU A 274 -20.75 -12.95 -1.81
C LEU A 274 -20.00 -12.94 -3.15
N LEU A 275 -19.52 -11.76 -3.53
CA LEU A 275 -18.73 -11.51 -4.73
C LEU A 275 -17.25 -11.57 -4.41
N ILE A 276 -16.51 -12.43 -5.10
CA ILE A 276 -15.06 -12.62 -4.92
C ILE A 276 -14.36 -12.76 -6.27
N ASP A 277 -13.06 -12.48 -6.32
CA ASP A 277 -12.26 -12.73 -7.51
C ASP A 277 -11.92 -14.23 -7.68
N ASN A 278 -11.23 -14.55 -8.76
CA ASN A 278 -10.83 -15.93 -9.10
C ASN A 278 -9.42 -16.26 -8.57
N CYS A 279 -9.10 -15.84 -7.35
CA CYS A 279 -7.85 -16.17 -6.67
C CYS A 279 -7.73 -17.68 -6.39
N ALA A 280 -6.48 -18.19 -6.38
CA ALA A 280 -6.19 -19.59 -6.08
C ALA A 280 -6.66 -20.00 -4.67
N ALA A 281 -6.52 -19.09 -3.70
CA ALA A 281 -6.98 -19.28 -2.33
C ALA A 281 -8.51 -19.37 -2.19
N HIS A 282 -9.27 -19.14 -3.27
CA HIS A 282 -10.73 -19.22 -3.24
C HIS A 282 -11.21 -20.61 -3.70
N PRO A 283 -11.79 -21.41 -2.78
CA PRO A 283 -12.24 -22.75 -3.11
C PRO A 283 -13.45 -22.70 -4.06
N LYS A 284 -13.35 -23.40 -5.19
CA LYS A 284 -14.40 -23.39 -6.24
C LYS A 284 -15.62 -24.25 -5.91
N ASN A 285 -15.42 -25.34 -5.17
CA ASN A 285 -16.44 -26.34 -4.87
C ASN A 285 -16.74 -26.36 -3.37
N VAL A 286 -17.48 -25.36 -2.89
CA VAL A 286 -17.93 -25.29 -1.49
C VAL A 286 -19.44 -25.37 -1.43
N GLU A 287 -19.95 -26.26 -0.60
CA GLU A 287 -21.37 -26.35 -0.29
C GLU A 287 -21.69 -25.43 0.90
N LEU A 288 -22.28 -24.27 0.61
CA LEU A 288 -22.76 -23.30 1.59
C LEU A 288 -24.29 -23.23 1.54
N LYS A 289 -24.95 -23.01 2.68
CA LYS A 289 -26.43 -23.00 2.75
C LYS A 289 -27.03 -21.61 2.62
N ASN A 290 -26.33 -20.61 3.14
CA ASN A 290 -26.81 -19.25 3.30
C ASN A 290 -25.97 -18.22 2.52
N ILE A 291 -24.78 -18.60 2.08
CA ILE A 291 -23.92 -17.79 1.22
C ILE A 291 -24.01 -18.32 -0.22
N THR A 292 -24.53 -17.51 -1.12
CA THR A 292 -24.37 -17.73 -2.57
C THR A 292 -23.02 -17.16 -2.98
N LEU A 293 -22.07 -18.02 -3.35
CA LEU A 293 -20.74 -17.60 -3.76
C LEU A 293 -20.71 -17.33 -5.27
N GLN A 294 -20.32 -16.12 -5.66
CA GLN A 294 -20.26 -15.71 -7.06
C GLN A 294 -18.87 -15.16 -7.39
N PHE A 295 -18.18 -15.88 -8.27
CA PHE A 295 -16.90 -15.46 -8.81
C PHE A 295 -17.10 -14.36 -9.87
N LEU A 296 -16.28 -13.32 -9.78
CA LEU A 296 -16.12 -12.31 -10.82
C LEU A 296 -15.40 -12.92 -12.03
N SER A 297 -15.62 -12.36 -13.20
CA SER A 297 -15.00 -12.87 -14.43
C SER A 297 -13.47 -12.77 -14.33
N PRO A 298 -12.70 -13.76 -14.85
CA PRO A 298 -11.25 -13.70 -14.84
C PRO A 298 -10.73 -12.40 -15.46
N ASN A 299 -9.64 -11.84 -14.92
CA ASN A 299 -9.00 -10.61 -15.41
C ASN A 299 -9.89 -9.34 -15.40
N THR A 300 -10.98 -9.33 -14.62
CA THR A 300 -11.85 -8.14 -14.49
C THR A 300 -11.78 -7.45 -13.12
N THR A 301 -11.01 -8.01 -12.17
CA THR A 301 -10.82 -7.52 -10.79
C THR A 301 -10.61 -6.01 -10.72
N SER A 302 -9.65 -5.47 -11.47
CA SER A 302 -9.36 -4.03 -11.53
C SER A 302 -10.49 -3.14 -12.09
N LEU A 303 -11.50 -3.72 -12.75
CA LEU A 303 -12.60 -3.02 -13.41
C LEU A 303 -13.95 -3.17 -12.71
N ILE A 304 -14.16 -4.26 -11.96
CA ILE A 304 -15.50 -4.59 -11.43
C ILE A 304 -15.53 -5.00 -9.96
N GLN A 305 -14.39 -5.12 -9.26
CA GLN A 305 -14.38 -5.48 -7.84
C GLN A 305 -14.48 -4.23 -6.95
N PRO A 306 -15.58 -4.04 -6.19
CA PRO A 306 -15.81 -2.82 -5.40
C PRO A 306 -14.69 -2.49 -4.40
N LEU A 307 -14.11 -3.48 -3.73
CA LEU A 307 -13.01 -3.26 -2.78
C LEU A 307 -11.77 -2.64 -3.42
N ASN A 308 -11.50 -2.97 -4.69
CA ASN A 308 -10.42 -2.42 -5.50
C ASN A 308 -10.74 -1.04 -6.12
N MET A 309 -11.98 -0.56 -6.03
CA MET A 309 -12.39 0.77 -6.53
C MET A 309 -12.11 1.93 -5.57
N GLY A 310 -11.37 1.68 -4.49
CA GLY A 310 -10.89 2.74 -3.60
C GLY A 310 -11.05 2.44 -2.12
N ILE A 311 -11.80 1.40 -1.74
CA ILE A 311 -12.00 1.02 -0.33
C ILE A 311 -10.67 0.57 0.28
N ILE A 312 -9.95 -0.37 -0.37
CA ILE A 312 -8.64 -0.85 0.10
C ILE A 312 -7.63 0.30 0.15
N LYS A 313 -7.63 1.17 -0.87
CA LYS A 313 -6.77 2.36 -0.90
C LYS A 313 -7.07 3.29 0.28
N ASN A 314 -8.34 3.56 0.57
CA ASN A 314 -8.75 4.40 1.70
C ASN A 314 -8.32 3.78 3.04
N LEU A 315 -8.50 2.46 3.20
CA LEU A 315 -8.05 1.72 4.37
C LEU A 315 -6.54 1.89 4.61
N LYS A 316 -5.72 1.59 3.60
CA LYS A 316 -4.26 1.69 3.67
C LYS A 316 -3.82 3.12 3.98
N MET A 317 -4.42 4.11 3.33
CA MET A 317 -4.08 5.51 3.58
C MET A 317 -4.41 5.93 5.02
N ARG A 318 -5.58 5.55 5.56
CA ARG A 318 -5.93 5.80 6.97
C ARG A 318 -4.97 5.09 7.94
N TYR A 319 -4.55 3.87 7.61
CA TYR A 319 -3.55 3.16 8.40
C TYR A 319 -2.23 3.95 8.46
N ARG A 320 -1.77 4.45 7.31
CA ARG A 320 -0.54 5.26 7.24
C ARG A 320 -0.64 6.56 8.03
N MET A 321 -1.79 7.23 8.02
CA MET A 321 -2.02 8.40 8.88
C MET A 321 -1.79 8.08 10.37
N LYS A 322 -2.36 6.96 10.85
CA LYS A 322 -2.22 6.52 12.24
C LYS A 322 -0.77 6.16 12.57
N LEU A 323 -0.09 5.48 11.65
CA LEU A 323 1.34 5.18 11.77
C LEU A 323 2.19 6.45 11.90
N VAL A 324 1.95 7.46 11.07
CA VAL A 324 2.68 8.74 11.11
C VAL A 324 2.43 9.47 12.44
N ASN A 325 1.16 9.55 12.87
CA ASN A 325 0.83 10.19 14.14
C ASN A 325 1.51 9.50 15.33
N PHE A 326 1.51 8.17 15.36
CA PHE A 326 2.22 7.40 16.37
C PHE A 326 3.72 7.72 16.39
N ILE A 327 4.36 7.80 15.21
CA ILE A 327 5.78 8.15 15.12
C ILE A 327 6.02 9.56 15.65
N LEU A 328 5.18 10.54 15.28
CA LEU A 328 5.31 11.93 15.74
C LEU A 328 5.16 12.04 17.27
N GLU A 329 4.14 11.40 17.84
CA GLU A 329 3.94 11.35 19.29
C GLU A 329 5.17 10.78 20.01
N LYS A 330 5.74 9.70 19.47
CA LYS A 330 6.94 9.07 20.04
C LYS A 330 8.20 9.92 19.94
N ILE A 331 8.31 10.75 18.90
CA ILE A 331 9.39 11.74 18.77
C ILE A 331 9.23 12.85 19.81
N ASP A 332 8.01 13.38 19.97
CA ASP A 332 7.72 14.48 20.90
C ASP A 332 7.86 14.08 22.38
N GLU A 333 7.53 12.82 22.72
CA GLU A 333 7.63 12.28 24.08
C GLU A 333 9.09 12.13 24.59
N LYS A 334 10.12 12.40 23.77
CA LYS A 334 11.57 12.20 24.09
C LYS A 334 11.91 10.79 24.63
N LEU A 335 11.05 9.80 24.38
CA LEU A 335 11.24 8.42 24.85
C LEU A 335 12.32 7.67 24.05
N PHE A 336 12.79 8.25 22.95
CA PHE A 336 13.92 7.76 22.18
C PHE A 336 15.07 8.75 22.25
N ASP A 337 16.31 8.24 22.20
CA ASP A 337 17.52 9.06 22.10
C ASP A 337 17.30 10.15 21.05
N SER A 338 17.85 11.36 21.28
CA SER A 338 17.74 12.55 20.42
C SER A 338 18.16 12.34 18.94
N SER A 339 18.59 11.12 18.59
CA SER A 339 19.06 10.64 17.30
C SER A 339 18.16 9.59 16.64
N ALA A 340 17.05 9.16 17.27
CA ALA A 340 16.20 8.11 16.74
C ALA A 340 15.41 8.56 15.49
N THR A 341 15.54 7.77 14.43
CA THR A 341 14.87 8.00 13.15
C THR A 341 13.45 7.45 13.15
N ALA A 342 12.56 8.00 12.30
CA ALA A 342 11.21 7.48 12.09
C ALA A 342 11.18 5.97 11.77
N SER A 343 12.19 5.49 11.03
CA SER A 343 12.39 4.08 10.69
C SER A 343 12.73 3.20 11.91
N GLN A 344 13.44 3.72 12.91
CA GLN A 344 13.72 3.01 14.15
C GLN A 344 12.47 2.93 15.04
N ILE A 345 11.69 4.01 15.10
CA ILE A 345 10.43 4.04 15.85
C ILE A 345 9.39 3.12 15.20
N SER A 346 9.26 3.13 13.87
CA SER A 346 8.30 2.27 13.17
C SER A 346 8.60 0.78 13.31
N ARG A 347 9.88 0.39 13.44
CA ARG A 347 10.26 -1.00 13.71
C ARG A 347 9.75 -1.53 15.04
N LYS A 348 9.54 -0.67 16.04
CA LYS A 348 9.00 -1.07 17.35
C LYS A 348 7.50 -1.34 17.35
N ILE A 349 6.82 -1.06 16.24
CA ILE A 349 5.39 -1.37 16.13
C ILE A 349 5.23 -2.87 16.10
N ASN A 350 4.50 -3.40 17.08
CA ASN A 350 4.15 -4.81 17.10
C ASN A 350 2.83 -5.05 16.32
N ILE A 351 2.55 -6.32 16.03
CA ILE A 351 1.36 -6.70 15.25
C ILE A 351 0.04 -6.34 15.96
N LEU A 352 0.01 -6.27 17.29
CA LEU A 352 -1.18 -5.84 18.03
C LEU A 352 -1.52 -4.37 17.73
N GLN A 353 -0.52 -3.49 17.74
CA GLN A 353 -0.70 -2.08 17.38
C GLN A 353 -1.12 -1.94 15.92
N ALA A 354 -0.51 -2.71 15.01
CA ALA A 354 -0.92 -2.74 13.61
C ALA A 354 -2.41 -3.14 13.46
N ILE A 355 -2.84 -4.17 14.20
CA ILE A 355 -4.23 -4.63 14.25
C ILE A 355 -5.17 -3.54 14.79
N GLN A 356 -4.76 -2.80 15.80
CA GLN A 356 -5.54 -1.68 16.34
C GLN A 356 -5.72 -0.59 15.29
N PHE A 357 -4.62 -0.16 14.64
CA PHE A 357 -4.65 0.85 13.58
C PHE A 357 -5.55 0.43 12.42
N ILE A 358 -5.35 -0.77 11.87
CA ILE A 358 -6.12 -1.22 10.70
C ILE A 358 -7.60 -1.42 11.03
N SER A 359 -7.91 -1.90 12.24
CA SER A 359 -9.29 -2.07 12.69
C SER A 359 -10.00 -0.73 12.87
N GLU A 360 -9.31 0.28 13.42
CA GLU A 360 -9.84 1.65 13.50
C GLU A 360 -10.03 2.26 12.12
N SER A 361 -9.02 2.17 11.26
CA SER A 361 -9.09 2.65 9.88
C SER A 361 -10.28 2.06 9.13
N TRP A 362 -10.55 0.76 9.33
CA TRP A 362 -11.71 0.09 8.74
C TRP A 362 -13.04 0.64 9.25
N ARG A 363 -13.15 0.91 10.56
CA ARG A 363 -14.36 1.50 11.15
C ARG A 363 -14.64 2.91 10.63
N GLU A 364 -13.60 3.68 10.35
CA GLU A 364 -13.73 5.08 9.90
C GLU A 364 -14.11 5.24 8.42
N ILE A 365 -14.03 4.19 7.58
CA ILE A 365 -14.50 4.27 6.19
C ILE A 365 -16.03 4.48 6.20
N SER A 366 -16.50 5.55 5.56
CA SER A 366 -17.92 5.90 5.50
C SER A 366 -18.71 4.98 4.57
N CYS A 367 -20.00 4.79 4.87
CA CYS A 367 -20.93 4.07 3.99
C CYS A 367 -20.98 4.70 2.60
N THR A 368 -20.97 6.04 2.51
CA THR A 368 -20.95 6.79 1.24
C THR A 368 -19.77 6.40 0.36
N THR A 369 -18.55 6.31 0.93
CA THR A 369 -17.37 5.87 0.20
C THR A 369 -17.56 4.47 -0.39
N ILE A 370 -18.13 3.55 0.40
CA ILE A 370 -18.38 2.17 -0.02
C ILE A 370 -19.42 2.12 -1.14
N MET A 371 -20.56 2.79 -0.95
CA MET A 371 -21.63 2.85 -1.96
C MET A 371 -21.14 3.40 -3.29
N ASN A 372 -20.30 4.45 -3.26
CA ASN A 372 -19.70 5.02 -4.48
C ASN A 372 -18.81 4.00 -5.21
N CYS A 373 -18.04 3.21 -4.47
CA CYS A 373 -17.20 2.15 -5.05
C CYS A 373 -18.04 1.04 -5.71
N PHE A 374 -19.14 0.63 -5.07
CA PHE A 374 -20.09 -0.33 -5.66
C PHE A 374 -20.78 0.25 -6.90
N ALA A 375 -21.21 1.52 -6.85
CA ALA A 375 -21.84 2.20 -7.98
C ALA A 375 -20.90 2.27 -9.19
N TYR A 376 -19.60 2.51 -8.98
CA TYR A 376 -18.58 2.53 -10.04
C TYR A 376 -18.46 1.17 -10.76
N CYS A 377 -18.68 0.07 -10.03
CA CYS A 377 -18.72 -1.28 -10.59
C CYS A 377 -20.03 -1.61 -11.32
N GLY A 378 -21.03 -0.72 -11.30
CA GLY A 378 -22.34 -0.92 -11.93
C GLY A 378 -23.43 -1.37 -10.96
N PHE A 379 -23.13 -1.52 -9.66
CA PHE A 379 -24.13 -1.79 -8.62
C PHE A 379 -24.86 -0.50 -8.22
N SER A 380 -25.49 0.16 -9.19
CA SER A 380 -26.39 1.29 -8.93
C SER A 380 -27.78 0.94 -9.42
N ASN A 381 -28.79 1.14 -8.56
CA ASN A 381 -30.16 1.18 -9.04
C ASN A 381 -30.27 2.44 -9.91
N LEU A 382 -30.57 2.25 -11.20
CA LEU A 382 -30.66 3.26 -12.26
C LEU A 382 -30.76 4.73 -11.77
N VAL A 383 -29.74 5.52 -12.18
CA VAL A 383 -29.56 6.99 -12.12
C VAL A 383 -28.97 7.57 -10.82
N VAL A 384 -27.69 7.97 -10.89
CA VAL A 384 -27.15 9.16 -10.18
C VAL A 384 -26.26 9.95 -11.16
N PRO A 385 -26.30 11.30 -11.17
CA PRO A 385 -25.59 12.13 -12.13
C PRO A 385 -24.07 11.95 -12.06
N GLN A 386 -23.42 12.07 -13.21
CA GLN A 386 -21.97 12.24 -13.32
C GLN A 386 -21.53 13.56 -12.67
N SER A 387 -21.29 13.57 -11.36
CA SER A 387 -20.34 14.49 -10.73
C SER A 387 -20.25 14.21 -9.24
N GLU A 388 -19.22 13.47 -8.84
CA GLU A 388 -18.27 13.88 -7.81
C GLU A 388 -17.22 12.77 -7.74
N PHE A 389 -16.04 13.09 -8.28
CA PHE A 389 -14.84 12.34 -7.95
C PHE A 389 -14.79 12.23 -6.43
N ILE A 390 -14.60 10.99 -5.95
CA ILE A 390 -14.22 10.59 -4.59
C ILE A 390 -14.00 11.82 -3.70
N GLU A 391 -14.91 12.09 -2.76
CA GLU A 391 -14.60 12.93 -1.59
C GLU A 391 -13.40 12.28 -0.88
N PHE A 392 -12.21 12.55 -1.40
CA PHE A 392 -10.95 12.44 -0.69
C PHE A 392 -11.07 13.51 0.38
N ASN A 393 -11.68 13.09 1.50
CA ASN A 393 -11.87 13.85 2.73
C ASN A 393 -10.79 14.92 2.87
N GLU A 394 -11.15 16.20 3.06
CA GLU A 394 -10.20 17.33 3.13
C GLU A 394 -9.06 17.09 4.13
N GLN A 395 -9.26 16.20 5.10
CA GLN A 395 -8.22 15.68 6.00
C GLN A 395 -7.02 15.01 5.30
N PHE A 396 -7.21 14.39 4.13
CA PHE A 396 -6.13 13.78 3.33
C PHE A 396 -5.23 14.83 2.64
N LEU A 397 -5.77 16.03 2.37
CA LEU A 397 -5.00 17.14 1.78
C LEU A 397 -4.03 17.78 2.77
N LEU A 398 -4.17 17.52 4.07
CA LEU A 398 -3.31 18.05 5.12
C LEU A 398 -1.91 17.39 5.15
N ILE A 399 -1.75 16.20 4.57
CA ILE A 399 -0.41 15.62 4.33
C ILE A 399 0.12 16.12 2.99
N GLN A 400 1.05 17.07 3.05
CA GLN A 400 1.96 17.31 1.92
C GLN A 400 2.66 15.98 1.59
N ASN A 401 2.59 15.54 0.32
CA ASN A 401 3.15 14.27 -0.20
C ASN A 401 2.38 12.96 0.07
N HIS A 402 1.03 12.96 0.15
CA HIS A 402 0.22 11.73 0.21
C HIS A 402 0.58 10.64 -0.84
N ASN A 403 1.08 11.05 -2.01
CA ASN A 403 1.57 10.17 -3.09
C ASN A 403 2.69 9.22 -2.65
N GLU A 404 3.48 9.58 -1.63
CA GLU A 404 4.59 8.75 -1.13
C GLU A 404 4.08 7.53 -0.35
N PHE A 405 2.89 7.63 0.24
CA PHE A 405 2.25 6.54 1.00
C PHE A 405 1.39 5.62 0.12
N GLU A 406 0.89 6.13 -0.99
CA GLU A 406 -0.10 5.47 -1.85
C GLU A 406 0.37 4.12 -2.39
N ASN A 407 1.68 3.94 -2.60
CA ASN A 407 2.24 2.79 -3.32
C ASN A 407 3.11 1.88 -2.44
N ILE A 408 3.17 2.12 -1.12
CA ILE A 408 4.05 1.36 -0.21
C ILE A 408 3.71 -0.13 -0.24
N ASP A 409 2.42 -0.46 -0.34
CA ASP A 409 1.88 -1.82 -0.23
C ASP A 409 1.53 -2.46 -1.57
N GLU A 410 1.89 -1.85 -2.69
CA GLU A 410 1.51 -2.32 -4.03
C GLU A 410 2.08 -3.70 -4.33
N ASN A 411 3.26 -4.03 -3.79
CA ASN A 411 3.93 -5.31 -3.98
C ASN A 411 3.81 -6.27 -2.78
N ALA A 412 2.94 -5.97 -1.80
CA ALA A 412 2.78 -6.83 -0.62
C ALA A 412 2.02 -8.11 -1.02
N PRO A 413 2.67 -9.29 -1.07
CA PRO A 413 2.01 -10.51 -1.48
C PRO A 413 1.01 -10.96 -0.41
N CYS A 414 -0.17 -11.40 -0.84
CA CYS A 414 -1.24 -11.88 0.06
C CYS A 414 -1.61 -13.36 -0.15
N PHE A 415 -1.15 -14.00 -1.22
CA PHE A 415 -1.37 -15.43 -1.52
C PHE A 415 -0.26 -15.94 -2.46
N ASN A 416 -0.21 -17.26 -2.70
CA ASN A 416 0.71 -17.89 -3.65
C ASN A 416 0.00 -18.94 -4.51
N ASN A 417 0.13 -18.81 -5.84
CA ASN A 417 -0.46 -19.75 -6.81
C ASN A 417 0.07 -21.18 -6.69
N ASN A 418 1.23 -21.39 -6.05
CA ASN A 418 1.89 -22.70 -5.93
C ASN A 418 1.74 -23.36 -4.55
N GLU A 419 1.18 -22.67 -3.54
CA GLU A 419 1.07 -23.22 -2.18
C GLU A 419 -0.04 -24.27 -2.05
N ASP A 420 -1.13 -24.18 -2.83
CA ASP A 420 -2.24 -25.14 -2.76
C ASP A 420 -1.85 -26.59 -3.12
N ILE A 421 -0.76 -26.80 -3.89
CA ILE A 421 -0.24 -28.15 -4.16
C ILE A 421 0.57 -28.67 -2.97
N CYS A 422 1.31 -27.79 -2.29
CA CYS A 422 2.13 -28.15 -1.14
C CYS A 422 1.29 -28.36 0.12
N ASP A 423 0.25 -27.56 0.37
CA ASP A 423 -0.57 -27.64 1.57
C ASP A 423 -1.42 -28.91 1.63
N VAL A 424 -1.95 -29.38 0.49
CA VAL A 424 -2.63 -30.69 0.40
C VAL A 424 -1.65 -31.83 0.68
N VAL A 425 -0.40 -31.71 0.23
CA VAL A 425 0.66 -32.71 0.48
C VAL A 425 1.11 -32.67 1.95
N VAL A 426 1.26 -31.48 2.53
CA VAL A 426 1.67 -31.26 3.92
C VAL A 426 0.57 -31.67 4.89
N GLU A 427 -0.71 -31.36 4.65
CA GLU A 427 -1.83 -31.86 5.46
C GLU A 427 -1.96 -33.38 5.40
N ASN A 428 -1.74 -34.00 4.23
CA ASN A 428 -1.76 -35.45 4.06
C ASN A 428 -0.55 -36.13 4.76
N ILE A 429 0.59 -35.44 4.87
CA ILE A 429 1.76 -35.90 5.62
C ILE A 429 1.58 -35.67 7.14
N LEU A 430 0.97 -34.57 7.57
CA LEU A 430 0.67 -34.25 8.97
C LEU A 430 -0.43 -35.15 9.54
N LYS A 431 -1.44 -35.52 8.75
CA LYS A 431 -2.42 -36.57 9.11
C LYS A 431 -1.76 -37.94 9.27
N LYS A 432 -0.68 -38.23 8.52
CA LYS A 432 0.14 -39.45 8.68
C LYS A 432 1.12 -39.39 9.86
N ARG A 433 1.43 -38.20 10.40
CA ARG A 433 2.41 -37.98 11.47
C ARG A 433 1.81 -37.65 12.84
N LYS A 434 0.49 -37.82 13.05
CA LYS A 434 -0.06 -37.86 14.42
C LYS A 434 0.34 -39.16 15.11
N LEU A 435 1.57 -39.19 15.63
CA LEU A 435 2.05 -39.91 16.81
C LEU A 435 3.56 -39.66 16.92
N LYS A 436 3.92 -38.45 17.35
CA LYS A 436 5.04 -38.14 18.26
C LYS A 436 5.13 -36.62 18.37
N GLU A 437 4.72 -36.13 19.53
CA GLU A 437 5.09 -34.81 20.02
C GLU A 437 6.61 -34.74 20.12
N GLU A 438 7.19 -33.64 19.66
CA GLU A 438 8.35 -33.00 20.28
C GLU A 438 8.32 -31.53 19.85
N GLU A 439 8.52 -30.67 20.84
CA GLU A 439 8.55 -29.22 20.74
C GLU A 439 9.71 -28.81 19.81
N GLU A 440 9.39 -28.25 18.64
CA GLU A 440 10.38 -27.48 17.89
C GLU A 440 10.34 -26.04 18.42
N GLU A 441 11.42 -25.66 19.12
CA GLU A 441 11.75 -24.28 19.48
C GLU A 441 11.72 -23.43 18.21
N GLU A 442 10.73 -22.53 18.10
CA GLU A 442 10.75 -21.49 17.07
C GLU A 442 11.87 -20.51 17.42
N GLU A 443 12.79 -20.30 16.47
CA GLU A 443 13.85 -19.31 16.57
C GLU A 443 13.29 -17.96 17.05
N ASP A 444 13.83 -17.50 18.18
CA ASP A 444 13.55 -16.22 18.77
C ASP A 444 13.92 -15.08 17.78
N ASP A 445 12.92 -14.40 17.24
CA ASP A 445 13.11 -13.05 16.72
C ASP A 445 13.34 -12.11 17.93
N ASP A 446 14.51 -11.48 17.94
CA ASP A 446 14.99 -10.47 18.91
C ASP A 446 14.09 -9.20 18.95
N ASP A 447 12.92 -9.28 19.57
CA ASP A 447 12.17 -8.10 20.05
C ASP A 447 11.85 -8.31 21.56
N ASP A 448 12.69 -7.68 22.41
CA ASP A 448 12.66 -7.70 23.89
C ASP A 448 11.64 -6.73 24.52
N ASP A 449 10.55 -6.41 23.84
CA ASP A 449 9.54 -5.46 24.33
C ASP A 449 8.18 -6.19 24.56
N THR A 450 8.11 -7.08 25.55
CA THR A 450 6.81 -7.48 26.12
C THR A 450 6.46 -6.58 27.29
N ASP A 451 5.58 -5.61 27.05
CA ASP A 451 5.03 -4.77 28.12
C ASP A 451 4.35 -5.66 29.19
N PRO A 452 4.53 -5.33 30.49
CA PRO A 452 3.85 -6.04 31.56
C PRO A 452 2.33 -5.92 31.38
N PRO A 453 1.55 -6.93 31.81
CA PRO A 453 0.09 -6.88 31.69
C PRO A 453 -0.46 -5.68 32.46
N VAL A 454 -1.31 -4.89 31.81
CA VAL A 454 -1.96 -3.72 32.43
C VAL A 454 -2.75 -4.15 33.65
N THR A 455 -2.39 -3.59 34.80
CA THR A 455 -3.04 -3.88 36.07
C THR A 455 -4.35 -3.09 36.21
N THR A 456 -5.27 -3.61 37.02
CA THR A 456 -6.51 -2.92 37.39
C THR A 456 -6.25 -1.53 38.01
N ARG A 457 -5.09 -1.35 38.65
CA ARG A 457 -4.68 -0.07 39.25
C ARG A 457 -4.26 0.95 38.19
N GLU A 458 -3.49 0.53 37.19
CA GLU A 458 -3.08 1.38 36.07
C GLU A 458 -4.29 1.80 35.24
N ALA A 459 -5.19 0.86 34.94
CA ALA A 459 -6.44 1.17 34.23
C ALA A 459 -7.26 2.26 34.95
N LYS A 460 -7.41 2.17 36.29
CA LYS A 460 -8.09 3.21 37.08
C LYS A 460 -7.38 4.56 37.01
N LYS A 461 -6.05 4.56 37.04
CA LYS A 461 -5.24 5.79 36.92
C LYS A 461 -5.45 6.44 35.55
N CYS A 462 -5.43 5.68 34.47
CA CYS A 462 -5.70 6.19 33.12
C CYS A 462 -7.11 6.77 33.00
N ILE A 463 -8.14 6.08 33.52
CA ILE A 463 -9.52 6.58 33.52
C ILE A 463 -9.61 7.91 34.28
N TYR A 464 -9.01 8.00 35.47
CA TYR A 464 -8.99 9.24 36.25
C TYR A 464 -8.30 10.39 35.49
N LEU A 465 -7.16 10.12 34.85
CA LEU A 465 -6.45 11.13 34.06
C LEU A 465 -7.28 11.61 32.87
N LEU A 466 -7.98 10.71 32.17
CA LEU A 466 -8.86 11.06 31.07
C LEU A 466 -10.07 11.89 31.54
N GLN A 467 -10.69 11.51 32.67
CA GLN A 467 -11.77 12.30 33.28
C GLN A 467 -11.30 13.71 33.61
N LYS A 468 -10.12 13.83 34.24
CA LYS A 468 -9.53 15.12 34.57
C LYS A 468 -9.24 15.95 33.31
N PHE A 469 -8.70 15.33 32.27
CA PHE A 469 -8.42 16.00 31.00
C PHE A 469 -9.71 16.57 30.37
N PHE A 470 -10.79 15.79 30.30
CA PHE A 470 -12.06 16.30 29.75
C PHE A 470 -12.68 17.43 30.57
N MET A 471 -12.52 17.39 31.90
CA MET A 471 -12.91 18.51 32.77
C MET A 471 -12.10 19.79 32.48
N GLN A 472 -10.86 19.67 32.00
CA GLN A 472 -10.00 20.81 31.65
C GLN A 472 -10.34 21.40 30.27
N GLU A 473 -10.68 20.55 29.29
CA GLU A 473 -11.00 20.95 27.91
C GLU A 473 -12.46 21.39 27.70
N GLY A 474 -13.24 21.56 28.77
CA GLY A 474 -14.59 22.13 28.70
C GLY A 474 -15.73 21.13 28.46
N ASN A 475 -15.47 19.82 28.46
CA ASN A 475 -16.45 18.72 28.36
C ASN A 475 -17.43 18.74 27.17
N GLU A 476 -17.41 19.74 26.30
CA GLU A 476 -18.26 19.78 25.11
C GLU A 476 -17.91 18.62 24.18
N ASN A 477 -18.90 17.77 23.87
CA ASN A 477 -18.76 16.53 23.09
C ASN A 477 -17.82 15.46 23.70
N SER A 478 -17.49 15.53 24.99
CA SER A 478 -16.63 14.51 25.61
C SER A 478 -17.35 13.16 25.74
N PRO A 479 -16.67 12.01 25.52
CA PRO A 479 -17.28 10.68 25.62
C PRO A 479 -17.43 10.22 27.08
N SER A 480 -17.91 11.11 27.96
CA SER A 480 -17.96 10.91 29.42
C SER A 480 -18.73 9.64 29.82
N ASP A 481 -19.89 9.38 29.19
CA ASP A 481 -20.70 8.18 29.47
C ASP A 481 -19.96 6.88 29.15
N LYS A 482 -19.19 6.86 28.03
CA LYS A 482 -18.39 5.69 27.65
C LYS A 482 -17.23 5.50 28.63
N LEU A 483 -16.62 6.59 29.09
CA LEU A 483 -15.54 6.56 30.06
C LEU A 483 -16.04 6.07 31.43
N GLU A 484 -17.25 6.45 31.84
CA GLU A 484 -17.90 5.96 33.05
C GLU A 484 -18.24 4.46 32.96
N ALA A 485 -18.74 3.99 31.81
CA ALA A 485 -18.95 2.56 31.57
C ALA A 485 -17.65 1.75 31.71
N CYS A 486 -16.53 2.27 31.19
CA CYS A 486 -15.20 1.70 31.39
C CYS A 486 -14.80 1.69 32.88
N ALA A 487 -15.02 2.80 33.60
CA ALA A 487 -14.75 2.91 35.04
C ALA A 487 -15.51 1.86 35.85
N HIS A 488 -16.79 1.69 35.55
CA HIS A 488 -17.65 0.71 36.18
C HIS A 488 -17.16 -0.72 35.93
N PHE A 489 -16.81 -1.07 34.69
CA PHE A 489 -16.26 -2.38 34.35
C PHE A 489 -14.96 -2.70 35.10
N VAL A 490 -14.02 -1.74 35.15
CA VAL A 490 -12.74 -1.90 35.85
C VAL A 490 -12.97 -2.07 37.36
N ASN A 491 -13.89 -1.30 37.95
CA ASN A 491 -14.24 -1.43 39.36
C ASN A 491 -14.89 -2.77 39.69
N GLN A 492 -15.83 -3.25 38.87
CA GLN A 492 -16.43 -4.58 39.06
C GLN A 492 -15.40 -5.70 38.97
N THR A 493 -14.47 -5.62 38.02
CA THR A 493 -13.40 -6.60 37.84
C THR A 493 -12.46 -6.60 39.05
N HIS A 494 -12.12 -5.42 39.57
CA HIS A 494 -11.34 -5.27 40.81
C HIS A 494 -12.02 -5.95 42.00
N THR A 495 -13.31 -5.68 42.21
CA THR A 495 -14.07 -6.24 43.34
C THR A 495 -14.21 -7.76 43.21
N LYS A 496 -14.39 -8.29 42.00
CA LYS A 496 -14.40 -9.75 41.75
C LYS A 496 -13.04 -10.40 42.08
N GLN A 497 -11.93 -9.78 41.68
CA GLN A 497 -10.57 -10.26 41.99
C GLN A 497 -10.29 -10.24 43.50
N LEU A 498 -10.72 -9.18 44.21
CA LEU A 498 -10.61 -9.10 45.67
C LEU A 498 -11.43 -10.20 46.36
N ARG A 499 -12.67 -10.44 45.92
CA ARG A 499 -13.54 -11.51 46.45
C ARG A 499 -12.96 -12.91 46.22
N GLN A 500 -12.35 -13.17 45.07
CA GLN A 500 -11.68 -14.44 44.81
C GLN A 500 -10.46 -14.65 45.72
N ARG A 501 -9.63 -13.60 45.91
CA ARG A 501 -8.48 -13.66 46.82
C ARG A 501 -8.89 -13.91 48.27
N THR A 502 -9.92 -13.22 48.76
CA THR A 502 -10.41 -13.42 50.14
C THR A 502 -10.96 -14.83 50.36
N ASN A 503 -11.60 -15.45 49.36
CA ASN A 503 -12.08 -16.83 49.47
C ASN A 503 -10.94 -17.86 49.45
N THR A 504 -9.88 -17.64 48.67
CA THR A 504 -8.70 -18.54 48.67
C THR A 504 -7.89 -18.43 49.96
N THR A 505 -7.83 -17.25 50.59
CA THR A 505 -7.07 -17.06 51.84
C THR A 505 -7.83 -17.55 53.08
N PHE A 506 -9.16 -17.62 53.03
CA PHE A 506 -9.99 -18.15 54.14
C PHE A 506 -10.09 -19.69 54.18
N CYS A 507 -9.69 -20.40 53.11
CA CYS A 507 -9.84 -21.85 53.01
C CYS A 507 -8.54 -22.65 53.19
N LEU A 508 -7.47 -22.06 53.73
CA LEU A 508 -6.31 -22.83 54.19
C LEU A 508 -6.56 -23.30 55.63
N PRO A 509 -6.57 -24.61 55.92
CA PRO A 509 -6.66 -25.09 57.29
C PRO A 509 -5.40 -24.64 58.03
N SER A 510 -5.59 -24.02 59.19
CA SER A 510 -4.53 -23.82 60.17
C SER A 510 -3.93 -25.18 60.55
N THR A 511 -2.83 -25.59 59.92
CA THR A 511 -2.02 -26.69 60.42
C THR A 511 -1.26 -26.19 61.63
N SER A 512 -1.86 -26.37 62.80
CA SER A 512 -1.17 -26.37 64.07
C SER A 512 -0.34 -27.66 64.17
N LYS A 513 0.98 -27.53 64.19
CA LYS A 513 1.87 -28.35 65.01
C LYS A 513 3.02 -27.48 65.51
#